data_AF-A0A7Y8MJR8-F1
#
_entry.id   AF-A0A7Y8MJR8-F1
#
_cell.length_a   1.000
_cell.length_b   1.000
_cell.length_c   1.000
_cell.angle_alpha   90.00
_cell.angle_beta   90.00
_cell.angle_gamma   90.00
#
_symmetry.space_group_name_H-M   'P 1'
#
loop_
_entity.id
_entity.type
_entity.pdbx_description
1 polymer ?
#
loop_
_entity_poly.entity_id
_entity_poly.type
_entity_poly.pdbx_seq_one_letter_code
_entity_poly.pdbx_strand_id
1 'polypeptide(L)' 'MAAFDRYGKGAGGGALNFGDCFAYALAKVRNDSLLFVGDDFRRTDVRAAI' A
#
# COMPACT_ATOMS: atom_id res chain seq x y z
N MET A 1 0.45 -4.80 12.56
CA MET A 1 0.18 -5.04 11.13
C MET A 1 0.11 -3.66 10.47
N ALA A 2 1.21 -2.90 10.54
CA ALA A 2 1.14 -1.43 10.51
C ALA A 2 0.59 -0.82 9.21
N ALA A 3 0.74 -1.52 8.08
CA ALA A 3 0.18 -1.09 6.80
C ALA A 3 -1.35 -1.22 6.75
N PHE A 4 -1.91 -2.34 7.25
CA PHE A 4 -3.36 -2.55 7.28
C PHE A 4 -4.03 -1.63 8.31
N ASP A 5 -3.37 -1.43 9.45
CA ASP A 5 -3.86 -0.51 10.49
C ASP A 5 -3.96 0.95 9.99
N ARG A 6 -3.18 1.32 8.96
CA ARG A 6 -3.12 2.69 8.41
C ARG A 6 -3.83 2.86 7.06
N TYR A 7 -3.78 1.85 6.20
CA TYR A 7 -4.23 1.91 4.82
C TYR A 7 -5.17 0.76 4.45
N GLY A 8 -5.47 -0.14 5.39
CA GLY A 8 -6.38 -1.26 5.18
C GLY A 8 -7.83 -0.81 5.01
N LYS A 9 -8.59 -1.57 4.22
CA LYS A 9 -10.05 -1.42 4.12
C LYS A 9 -10.67 -1.58 5.51
N GLY A 10 -11.21 -0.48 6.06
CA GLY A 10 -11.81 -0.41 7.40
C GLY A 10 -11.13 0.59 8.36
N ALA A 11 -9.85 0.93 8.11
CA ALA A 11 -9.09 1.87 8.93
C ALA A 11 -9.31 3.34 8.50
N GLY A 12 -10.55 3.83 8.54
CA GLY A 12 -10.85 5.26 8.34
C GLY A 12 -10.60 5.80 6.93
N GLY A 13 -10.67 4.94 5.90
CA GLY A 13 -10.60 5.36 4.49
C GLY A 13 -9.45 4.76 3.68
N GLY A 14 -8.73 3.78 4.23
CA GLY A 14 -7.78 2.97 3.47
C GLY A 14 -8.44 2.10 2.38
N ALA A 15 -7.70 1.82 1.32
CA ALA A 15 -8.16 1.03 0.17
C ALA A 15 -7.41 -0.32 0.03
N LEU A 16 -6.35 -0.54 0.81
CA LEU A 16 -5.56 -1.76 0.70
C LEU A 16 -6.31 -2.96 1.27
N ASN A 17 -6.31 -4.06 0.53
CA ASN A 17 -6.68 -5.36 1.08
C ASN A 17 -5.49 -5.95 1.89
N PHE A 18 -5.71 -7.10 2.53
CA PHE A 18 -4.66 -7.74 3.31
C PHE A 18 -3.47 -8.22 2.45
N GLY A 19 -3.73 -8.67 1.23
CA GLY A 19 -2.71 -9.03 0.24
C GLY A 19 -1.84 -7.83 -0.18
N ASP A 20 -2.47 -6.68 -0.41
CA ASP A 20 -1.78 -5.44 -0.81
C ASP A 20 -0.80 -4.95 0.27
N CYS A 21 -1.05 -5.29 1.54
CA CYS A 21 -0.15 -4.96 2.64
C CYS A 21 1.23 -5.63 2.49
N PHE A 22 1.32 -6.81 1.88
CA PHE A 22 2.60 -7.47 1.61
C PHE A 22 3.39 -6.73 0.53
N ALA A 23 2.72 -6.34 -0.56
CA ALA A 23 3.32 -5.54 -1.62
C ALA A 23 3.80 -4.17 -1.11
N TYR A 24 2.95 -3.48 -0.32
CA TYR A 24 3.30 -2.24 0.37
C TYR A 24 4.52 -2.42 1.28
N ALA A 25 4.51 -3.44 2.15
CA ALA A 25 5.59 -3.66 3.10
C ALA A 25 6.92 -3.93 2.40
N LEU A 26 6.91 -4.73 1.33
CA LEU A 26 8.10 -5.00 0.54
C LEU A 26 8.66 -3.72 -0.09
N ALA A 27 7.81 -2.92 -0.73
CA ALA A 27 8.22 -1.65 -1.34
C ALA A 27 8.81 -0.69 -0.31
N LYS A 28 8.20 -0.57 0.88
CA LYS A 28 8.70 0.28 1.98
C LYS A 28 10.04 -0.22 2.54
N VAL A 29 10.19 -1.52 2.76
CA VAL A 29 11.44 -2.09 3.32
C VAL A 29 12.60 -1.95 2.35
N ARG A 30 12.34 -2.10 1.05
CA ARG A 30 13.37 -1.94 0.01
C ARG A 30 13.58 -0.48 -0.42
N ASN A 31 12.69 0.42 0.02
CA ASN A 31 12.62 1.80 -0.46
C ASN A 31 12.49 1.90 -2.00
N ASP A 32 11.78 0.93 -2.57
CA ASP A 32 11.57 0.80 -4.01
C ASP A 32 10.20 1.34 -4.43
N SER A 33 10.05 1.67 -5.71
CA SER A 33 8.77 1.98 -6.31
C SER A 33 7.93 0.72 -6.55
N LEU A 34 6.62 0.80 -6.36
CA LEU A 34 5.67 -0.29 -6.58
C LEU A 34 4.90 -0.06 -7.88
N LEU A 35 4.91 -1.06 -8.77
CA LEU A 35 4.03 -1.09 -9.93
C LEU A 35 2.68 -1.70 -9.54
N PHE A 36 1.60 -0.97 -9.82
CA PHE A 36 0.24 -1.42 -9.53
C PHE A 36 -0.75 -0.85 -10.55
N VAL A 37 -1.92 -1.48 -10.66
CA VAL A 37 -3.03 -1.01 -11.50
C VAL A 37 -4.17 -0.58 -10.58
N GLY A 38 -4.88 0.49 -10.96
CA GLY A 38 -5.97 1.08 -10.17
C GLY A 38 -5.48 2.14 -9.18
N ASP A 39 -6.29 2.39 -8.14
CA ASP A 39 -6.14 3.52 -7.22
C ASP A 39 -5.80 3.13 -5.78
N ASP A 40 -5.75 1.83 -5.47
CA ASP A 40 -5.65 1.34 -4.09
C ASP A 40 -4.38 1.83 -3.37
N PHE A 41 -3.26 1.91 -4.08
CA PHE A 41 -2.00 2.42 -3.55
C PHE A 41 -1.82 3.94 -3.69
N ARG A 42 -2.68 4.64 -4.43
CA ARG A 42 -2.55 6.10 -4.63
C ARG A 42 -2.75 6.91 -3.35
N ARG A 43 -3.42 6.33 -2.36
CA ARG A 43 -3.65 6.94 -1.04
C ARG A 43 -2.64 6.47 0.02
N THR A 44 -1.53 5.87 -0.42
CA THR A 44 -0.42 5.43 0.42
C THR A 44 0.80 6.32 0.20
N ASP A 45 1.84 6.14 1.00
CA ASP A 45 3.11 6.84 0.88
C ASP A 45 4.17 6.05 0.07
N VAL A 46 3.76 5.00 -0.66
CA VAL A 46 4.67 4.28 -1.57
C VAL A 46 4.79 5.04 -2.89
N ARG A 47 5.98 5.00 -3.49
CA ARG A 47 6.18 5.61 -4.81
C ARG A 47 5.62 4.69 -5.89
N ALA A 48 4.82 5.21 -6.80
CA ALA A 48 4.41 4.46 -7.98
C ALA A 48 5.60 4.27 -8.93
N ALA A 49 5.76 3.06 -9.46
CA ALA A 49 6.63 2.83 -10.61
C ALA A 49 5.91 3.34 -11.87
N ILE A 50 6.65 4.06 -12.72
CA ILE A 50 6.18 4.59 -14.02
C ILE A 50 6.68 3.73 -15.16
#